data_AF-A0A2G2YI74-F1
#
_entry.id   AF-A0A2G2YI74-F1
#
_cell.length_a   1.000
_cell.length_b   1.000
_cell.length_c   1.000
_cell.angle_alpha   90.00
_cell.angle_beta   90.00
_cell.angle_gamma   90.00
#
_symmetry.space_group_name_H-M   'P 1'
#
loop_
_entity.id
_entity.type
_entity.pdbx_description
1 polymer ?
#
loop_
_entity_poly.entity_id
_entity_poly.type
_entity_poly.pdbx_seq_one_letter_code
_entity_poly.pdbx_strand_id
1 'polypeptide(L)'
;MHRITEVTEEFYGNPPPKKPFNSLEKLEFAKMPEWKQWHVLGNGDFPALLDLSIDDCPKLMGTFPENLCSLTKLRISRCPELILERPIQLSSLKWFEVDGSPKAGFVFDEAELFTSQLEGMKQIE
;
A
#
# COMPACT_ATOMS: atom_id res chain seq x y z
N MET A 1 -2.82 -25.79 -2.10
CA MET A 1 -3.33 -24.43 -1.85
C MET A 1 -3.17 -23.65 -3.15
N HIS A 2 -4.24 -23.06 -3.67
CA HIS A 2 -4.16 -22.23 -4.87
C HIS A 2 -3.27 -21.02 -4.53
N ARG A 3 -2.23 -20.79 -5.35
CA ARG A 3 -1.35 -19.63 -5.19
C ARG A 3 -2.17 -18.39 -5.55
N ILE A 4 -2.37 -17.48 -4.60
CA ILE A 4 -3.02 -16.20 -4.88
C ILE A 4 -2.05 -15.40 -5.73
N THR A 5 -2.41 -15.18 -6.99
CA THR A 5 -1.62 -14.38 -7.93
C THR A 5 -2.14 -12.95 -8.02
N GLU A 6 -3.41 -12.73 -7.75
CA GLU A 6 -4.07 -11.44 -7.87
C GLU A 6 -5.09 -11.29 -6.75
N VAL A 7 -5.18 -10.08 -6.20
CA VAL A 7 -6.32 -9.68 -5.36
C VAL A 7 -7.27 -8.95 -6.30
N THR A 8 -8.34 -9.63 -6.71
CA THR A 8 -9.31 -9.13 -7.68
C THR A 8 -10.59 -8.65 -7.00
N GLU A 9 -11.55 -8.14 -7.78
CA GLU A 9 -12.85 -7.65 -7.29
C GLU A 9 -13.61 -8.67 -6.43
N GLU A 10 -13.36 -9.97 -6.63
CA GLU A 10 -13.94 -11.05 -5.82
C GLU A 10 -13.62 -10.93 -4.32
N PHE A 11 -12.49 -10.30 -3.98
CA PHE A 11 -12.09 -10.01 -2.62
C PHE A 11 -13.04 -9.05 -1.91
N TYR A 12 -13.71 -8.17 -2.66
CA TYR A 12 -14.59 -7.13 -2.16
C TYR A 12 -16.06 -7.56 -2.11
N GLY A 13 -16.37 -8.79 -2.54
CA GLY A 13 -17.71 -9.35 -2.64
C GLY A 13 -18.30 -9.21 -4.05
N ASN A 14 -19.20 -10.13 -4.43
CA ASN A 14 -19.87 -10.11 -5.73
C ASN A 14 -21.40 -10.06 -5.57
N PRO A 15 -22.07 -8.94 -5.90
CA PRO A 15 -21.48 -7.67 -6.33
C PRO A 15 -20.82 -6.92 -5.15
N PRO A 16 -19.81 -6.08 -5.40
CA PRO A 16 -19.16 -5.34 -4.33
C PRO A 16 -20.10 -4.28 -3.76
N PRO A 17 -20.19 -4.13 -2.43
CA PRO A 17 -20.95 -3.05 -1.82
C PRO A 17 -20.32 -1.69 -2.16
N LYS A 18 -21.08 -0.60 -2.07
CA LYS A 18 -20.60 0.77 -2.39
C LYS A 18 -19.34 1.22 -1.63
N LYS A 19 -19.07 0.62 -0.46
CA LYS A 19 -17.90 0.86 0.39
C LYS A 19 -17.54 -0.46 1.04
N PRO A 20 -16.77 -1.32 0.34
CA PRO A 20 -16.22 -2.49 0.99
C PRO A 20 -15.34 -2.04 2.17
N PHE A 21 -15.14 -2.90 3.16
CA PHE A 21 -14.18 -2.66 4.26
C PHE A 21 -14.26 -1.29 4.98
N ASN A 22 -15.47 -0.77 5.17
CA ASN A 22 -15.70 0.56 5.77
C ASN A 22 -15.15 0.76 7.19
N SER A 23 -14.84 -0.32 7.90
CA SER A 23 -14.34 -0.34 9.28
C SER A 23 -12.95 -0.98 9.38
N LEU A 24 -12.32 -1.31 8.24
CA LEU A 24 -11.01 -1.94 8.24
C LEU A 24 -9.94 -0.90 8.53
N GLU A 25 -9.36 -0.96 9.72
CA GLU A 25 -8.32 -0.04 10.16
C GLU A 25 -6.90 -0.52 9.85
N LYS A 26 -6.71 -1.84 9.72
CA LYS A 26 -5.41 -2.45 9.49
C LYS A 26 -5.50 -3.48 8.37
N LEU A 27 -4.57 -3.41 7.43
CA LEU A 27 -4.47 -4.35 6.32
C LEU A 27 -3.02 -4.80 6.16
N GLU A 28 -2.81 -6.11 6.15
CA GLU A 28 -1.50 -6.73 6.01
C GLU A 28 -1.50 -7.74 4.87
N PHE A 29 -0.54 -7.60 3.96
CA PHE A 29 -0.20 -8.59 2.95
C PHE A 29 1.21 -9.10 3.22
N ALA A 30 1.33 -10.34 3.70
CA ALA A 30 2.60 -10.92 4.08
C ALA A 30 2.85 -12.26 3.39
N LYS A 31 4.09 -12.49 2.93
CA LYS A 31 4.57 -13.77 2.39
C LYS A 31 3.70 -14.27 1.23
N MET A 32 3.42 -13.38 0.28
CA MET A 32 2.65 -13.69 -0.93
C MET A 32 3.58 -13.65 -2.16
N PRO A 33 4.46 -14.66 -2.34
CA PRO A 33 5.54 -14.64 -3.34
C PRO A 33 5.06 -14.70 -4.79
N GLU A 34 3.82 -15.09 -5.01
CA GLU A 34 3.21 -15.21 -6.35
C GLU A 34 2.25 -14.06 -6.65
N TRP A 35 2.00 -13.18 -5.68
CA TRP A 35 1.08 -12.06 -5.83
C TRP A 35 1.72 -11.01 -6.72
N LYS A 36 1.00 -10.71 -7.80
CA LYS A 36 1.44 -9.80 -8.86
C LYS A 36 0.72 -8.48 -8.82
N GLN A 37 -0.60 -8.46 -8.60
CA GLN A 37 -1.37 -7.23 -8.76
C GLN A 37 -2.43 -7.08 -7.67
N TRP A 38 -2.57 -5.85 -7.19
CA TRP A 38 -3.67 -5.43 -6.33
C TRP A 38 -4.67 -4.61 -7.15
N HIS A 39 -5.83 -5.20 -7.47
CA HIS A 39 -6.91 -4.47 -8.12
C HIS A 39 -7.80 -3.84 -7.05
N VAL A 40 -7.86 -2.51 -7.07
CA VAL A 40 -8.76 -1.70 -6.24
C VAL A 40 -9.89 -1.17 -7.10
N LEU A 41 -11.11 -1.21 -6.55
CA LEU A 41 -12.35 -0.91 -7.27
C LEU A 41 -12.57 0.60 -7.46
N GLY A 42 -11.93 1.43 -6.62
CA GLY A 42 -11.86 2.88 -6.82
C GLY A 42 -11.70 3.68 -5.53
N ASN A 43 -12.15 4.94 -5.59
CA ASN A 43 -12.10 5.86 -4.45
C ASN A 43 -13.09 5.43 -3.35
N GLY A 44 -12.56 4.98 -2.21
CA GLY A 44 -13.36 4.75 -1.00
C GLY A 44 -13.50 3.30 -0.53
N ASP A 45 -12.67 2.39 -1.04
CA ASP A 45 -12.63 0.99 -0.60
C ASP A 45 -12.09 0.82 0.83
N PHE A 46 -11.32 1.79 1.32
CA PHE A 46 -10.64 1.72 2.60
C PHE A 46 -10.73 3.06 3.36
N PRO A 47 -11.95 3.54 3.67
CA PRO A 47 -12.12 4.89 4.20
C PRO A 47 -11.58 5.04 5.63
N ALA A 48 -11.42 3.95 6.36
CA ALA A 48 -10.95 3.93 7.74
C ALA A 48 -9.55 3.31 7.90
N LEU A 49 -8.85 2.99 6.80
CA LEU A 49 -7.57 2.30 6.88
C LEU A 49 -6.48 3.23 7.43
N LEU A 50 -5.93 2.85 8.58
CA LEU A 50 -4.91 3.59 9.33
C LEU A 50 -3.52 2.99 9.18
N ASP A 51 -3.43 1.67 8.98
CA ASP A 51 -2.19 0.90 8.96
C ASP A 51 -2.16 -0.07 7.78
N LEU A 52 -1.15 0.05 6.93
CA LEU A 52 -0.95 -0.80 5.77
C LEU A 52 0.46 -1.36 5.79
N SER A 53 0.57 -2.69 5.78
CA SER A 53 1.84 -3.40 5.75
C SER A 53 1.90 -4.37 4.57
N ILE A 54 2.96 -4.29 3.77
CA ILE A 54 3.27 -5.22 2.70
C ILE A 54 4.67 -5.79 2.95
N ASP A 55 4.76 -7.09 3.19
CA ASP A 55 5.99 -7.76 3.60
C ASP A 55 6.22 -9.03 2.77
N ASP A 56 7.41 -9.15 2.18
CA ASP A 56 7.82 -10.35 1.44
C ASP A 56 6.85 -10.71 0.28
N CYS A 57 6.54 -9.70 -0.53
CA CYS A 57 5.72 -9.80 -1.75
C CYS A 57 6.57 -9.47 -2.99
N PRO A 58 7.54 -10.33 -3.37
CA PRO A 58 8.57 -10.01 -4.35
C PRO A 58 8.11 -9.83 -5.80
N LYS A 59 6.95 -10.37 -6.17
CA LYS A 59 6.40 -10.23 -7.53
C LYS A 59 5.34 -9.14 -7.65
N LEU A 60 5.06 -8.43 -6.55
CA LEU A 60 4.03 -7.42 -6.53
C LEU A 60 4.43 -6.25 -7.44
N MET A 61 3.57 -6.00 -8.43
CA MET A 61 3.65 -4.97 -9.43
C MET A 61 2.30 -4.25 -9.46
N GLY A 62 2.28 -2.93 -9.32
CA GLY A 62 1.05 -2.16 -9.50
C GLY A 62 0.88 -1.02 -8.52
N THR A 63 -0.13 -0.22 -8.79
CA THR A 63 -0.44 1.01 -8.08
C THR A 63 -1.17 0.73 -6.77
N PHE A 64 -0.77 1.41 -5.69
CA PHE A 64 -1.64 1.57 -4.54
C PHE A 64 -2.94 2.27 -4.96
N PRO A 65 -4.04 2.09 -4.21
CA PRO A 65 -5.22 2.93 -4.37
C PRO A 65 -4.85 4.42 -4.31
N GLU A 66 -5.37 5.19 -5.26
CA GLU A 66 -5.08 6.62 -5.42
C GLU A 66 -5.49 7.45 -4.18
N ASN A 67 -6.31 6.88 -3.30
CA ASN A 67 -6.89 7.57 -2.16
C ASN A 67 -6.85 6.75 -0.87
N LEU A 68 -5.74 6.91 -0.12
CA LEU A 68 -5.54 6.38 1.22
C LEU A 68 -5.47 7.53 2.25
N CYS A 69 -6.41 8.48 2.18
CA CYS A 69 -6.40 9.69 3.00
C CYS A 69 -6.37 9.44 4.52
N SER A 70 -6.86 8.31 5.02
CA SER A 70 -6.85 7.97 6.45
C SER A 70 -5.57 7.28 6.91
N LEU A 71 -4.70 6.88 5.98
CA LEU A 71 -3.53 6.07 6.30
C LEU A 71 -2.52 6.88 7.11
N THR A 72 -2.16 6.35 8.27
CA THR A 72 -1.21 6.96 9.20
C THR A 72 0.12 6.23 9.23
N LYS A 73 0.13 4.94 8.90
CA LYS A 73 1.31 4.08 8.91
C LYS A 73 1.40 3.26 7.63
N LEU A 74 2.56 3.27 7.00
CA LEU A 74 2.85 2.49 5.81
C LEU A 74 4.15 1.70 5.98
N ARG A 75 4.11 0.38 5.87
CA ARG A 75 5.29 -0.46 5.87
C ARG A 75 5.40 -1.23 4.57
N ILE A 76 6.55 -1.16 3.92
CA ILE A 76 6.87 -1.93 2.72
C ILE A 76 8.24 -2.57 2.95
N SER A 77 8.28 -3.90 3.04
CA SER A 77 9.54 -4.62 3.22
C SER A 77 9.68 -5.77 2.22
N ARG A 78 10.87 -5.92 1.65
CA ARG A 78 11.24 -7.02 0.73
C ARG A 78 10.30 -7.14 -0.47
N CYS A 79 9.93 -6.00 -1.06
CA CYS A 79 9.08 -5.90 -2.24
C CYS A 79 9.83 -5.21 -3.40
N PRO A 80 10.83 -5.88 -4.02
CA PRO A 80 11.72 -5.27 -5.02
C PRO A 80 11.04 -4.81 -6.31
N GLU A 81 9.92 -5.43 -6.69
CA GLU A 81 9.20 -5.13 -7.93
C GLU A 81 8.08 -4.08 -7.76
N LEU A 82 7.84 -3.62 -6.52
CA LEU A 82 6.77 -2.66 -6.25
C LEU A 82 7.12 -1.28 -6.82
N ILE A 83 6.31 -0.81 -7.75
CA ILE A 83 6.40 0.52 -8.37
C ILE A 83 5.07 1.23 -8.17
N LEU A 84 5.10 2.47 -7.69
CA LEU A 84 3.91 3.32 -7.64
C LEU A 84 3.91 4.22 -8.86
N GLU A 85 3.16 3.83 -9.89
CA GLU A 85 3.12 4.55 -11.17
C GLU A 85 2.52 5.96 -11.05
N ARG A 86 1.84 6.25 -9.93
CA ARG A 86 1.22 7.54 -9.65
C ARG A 86 1.51 7.99 -8.22
N PRO A 87 1.70 9.30 -7.98
CA PRO A 87 1.77 9.84 -6.63
C PRO A 87 0.49 9.52 -5.88
N ILE A 88 0.62 8.82 -4.76
CA ILE A 88 -0.51 8.55 -3.86
C ILE A 88 -0.71 9.70 -2.90
N GLN A 89 -1.97 10.08 -2.70
CA GLN A 89 -2.33 11.08 -1.70
C GLN A 89 -2.39 10.43 -0.32
N LEU A 90 -1.39 10.74 0.50
CA LEU A 90 -1.22 10.22 1.86
C LEU A 90 -1.29 11.33 2.91
N SER A 91 -2.37 12.12 2.88
CA SER A 91 -2.53 13.36 3.66
C SER A 91 -2.47 13.20 5.18
N SER A 92 -2.75 11.99 5.71
CA SER A 92 -2.68 11.70 7.14
C SER A 92 -1.47 10.87 7.56
N LEU A 93 -0.53 10.61 6.64
CA LEU A 93 0.60 9.72 6.90
C LEU A 93 1.53 10.34 7.92
N LYS A 94 1.78 9.58 8.99
CA LYS A 94 2.65 9.98 10.08
C LYS A 94 3.92 9.17 10.13
N TRP A 95 3.91 7.94 9.62
CA TRP A 95 5.06 7.05 9.67
C TRP A 95 5.10 6.19 8.43
N PHE A 96 6.30 5.99 7.90
CA PHE A 96 6.53 5.07 6.81
C PHE A 96 7.89 4.37 6.96
N GLU A 97 7.97 3.15 6.46
CA GLU A 97 9.19 2.37 6.39
C GLU A 97 9.24 1.64 5.05
N VAL A 98 10.34 1.80 4.33
CA VAL A 98 10.60 1.11 3.07
C VAL A 98 11.96 0.43 3.17
N ASP A 99 11.95 -0.89 3.24
CA ASP A 99 13.16 -1.73 3.34
C ASP A 99 13.17 -2.79 2.23
N GLY A 100 14.35 -3.11 1.68
CA GLY A 100 14.49 -4.11 0.62
C GLY A 100 13.57 -3.90 -0.60
N SER A 101 13.15 -2.66 -0.87
CA SER A 101 12.14 -2.30 -1.88
C SER A 101 12.60 -1.10 -2.73
N PRO A 102 13.70 -1.24 -3.50
CA PRO A 102 14.39 -0.13 -4.16
C PRO A 102 13.51 0.69 -5.12
N LYS A 103 12.57 0.03 -5.81
CA LYS A 103 11.69 0.71 -6.78
C LYS A 103 10.60 1.56 -6.12
N ALA A 104 10.16 1.17 -4.91
CA ALA A 104 9.18 1.94 -4.14
C ALA A 104 9.82 3.22 -3.55
N GLY A 105 11.10 3.13 -3.12
CA GLY A 105 11.85 4.26 -2.57
C GLY A 105 11.93 5.47 -3.49
N PHE A 106 12.10 5.26 -4.81
CA PHE A 106 12.18 6.32 -5.82
C PHE A 106 10.96 7.27 -5.80
N VAL A 107 9.77 6.73 -5.54
CA VAL A 107 8.53 7.52 -5.52
C VAL A 107 8.46 8.43 -4.29
N PHE A 108 9.00 7.98 -3.16
CA PHE A 108 9.06 8.80 -1.95
C PHE A 108 10.13 9.90 -2.05
N ASP A 109 11.19 9.67 -2.83
CA ASP A 109 12.22 10.67 -3.08
C ASP A 109 11.73 11.76 -4.05
N GLU A 110 10.97 11.41 -5.11
CA GLU A 110 10.38 12.38 -6.04
C GLU A 110 9.18 13.15 -5.42
N ALA A 111 8.56 12.57 -4.38
CA ALA A 111 7.55 13.22 -3.56
C ALA A 111 8.14 14.27 -2.59
N GLU A 112 9.04 15.13 -3.05
CA GLU A 112 9.69 16.20 -2.28
C GLU A 112 8.67 17.11 -1.54
N LEU A 113 7.39 17.11 -1.92
CA LEU A 113 6.31 17.81 -1.19
C LEU A 113 5.95 17.18 0.18
N PHE A 114 6.21 15.88 0.38
CA PHE A 114 5.97 15.18 1.66
C PHE A 114 7.15 15.28 2.63
N THR A 115 8.37 15.53 2.11
CA THR A 115 9.61 15.48 2.87
C THR A 115 9.69 16.54 3.98
N SER A 116 9.04 17.71 3.82
CA SER A 116 9.01 18.75 4.85
C SER A 116 8.32 18.33 6.17
N GLN A 117 7.54 17.24 6.19
CA GLN A 117 6.93 16.68 7.41
C GLN A 117 7.71 15.48 7.97
N LEU A 118 8.62 14.89 7.19
CA LEU A 118 9.27 13.60 7.48
C LEU A 118 10.76 13.72 7.84
N GLU A 119 11.34 14.93 7.81
CA GLU A 119 12.73 15.21 8.23
C GLU A 119 13.05 14.71 9.66
N GLY A 120 12.04 14.43 10.50
CA GLY A 120 12.23 13.86 11.83
C GLY A 120 12.16 12.34 11.95
N MET A 121 11.89 11.58 10.88
CA MET A 121 11.43 10.18 11.01
C MET A 121 12.24 9.14 10.25
N LYS A 122 13.39 9.51 9.68
CA LYS A 122 14.45 8.53 9.37
C LYS A 122 15.21 8.19 10.66
N GLN A 123 14.66 7.30 11.50
CA GLN A 123 15.44 6.57 12.51
C GLN A 123 15.29 5.06 12.28
N ILE A 124 16.35 4.38 11.81
CA ILE A 124 17.34 3.57 12.58
C ILE A 124 16.66 2.25 13.02
N GLU A 125 17.13 1.06 12.66
CA GLU A 125 18.50 0.50 12.68
C GLU A 125 19.02 -0.05 11.34
#